data_AF-A0A4Z0N8S0-F1
#
_entry.id   AF-A0A4Z0N8S0-F1
#
_cell.length_a   1.000
_cell.length_b   1.000
_cell.length_c   1.000
_cell.angle_alpha   90.00
_cell.angle_beta   90.00
_cell.angle_gamma   90.00
#
_symmetry.space_group_name_H-M   'P 1'
#
loop_
_entity.id
_entity.type
_entity.pdbx_description
1 polymer ?
#
loop_
_entity_poly.entity_id
_entity_poly.type
_entity_poly.pdbx_seq_one_letter_code
_entity_poly.pdbx_strand_id
1 'polypeptide(L)'
;MLVADLQHFLDLGPDTPGPARKLAEHLTGIVAAASAGDAHTLRETALPCPRRPGNRRCPGRISVVCPQSDQPIGWRCGHCGDDGTISNWAGSIYDLRRQHLTATQPHRDIIVDAETAAVLRTLPFLDNDCQRAVFAIRADDDALHLVLTDTELDDLIDALAAESNHEPERRRQRRLDSAYDALIAATDQPRW
;
A
#
# COMPACT_ATOMS: atom_id res chain seq x y z
N MET A 1 10.06 5.22 18.84
CA MET A 1 10.71 5.95 17.76
C MET A 1 11.85 5.14 17.13
N LEU A 2 11.55 4.53 15.98
CA LEU A 2 12.53 3.90 15.08
C LEU A 2 13.15 4.97 14.17
N VAL A 3 14.46 4.91 13.92
CA VAL A 3 15.12 5.74 12.91
C VAL A 3 15.75 4.79 11.90
N ALA A 4 15.33 4.88 10.64
CA ALA A 4 15.75 3.99 9.57
C ALA A 4 16.26 4.77 8.36
N ASP A 5 17.27 4.22 7.71
CA ASP A 5 17.74 4.63 6.39
C ASP A 5 17.29 3.57 5.39
N LEU A 6 16.53 3.96 4.37
CA LEU A 6 15.95 3.01 3.42
C LEU A 6 17.02 2.26 2.62
N GLN A 7 18.17 2.86 2.34
CA GLN A 7 19.21 2.23 1.52
C GLN A 7 19.71 0.91 2.12
N HIS A 8 19.72 0.78 3.44
CA HIS A 8 20.09 -0.47 4.13
C HIS A 8 19.11 -1.63 3.89
N PHE A 9 17.93 -1.37 3.31
CA PHE A 9 16.87 -2.34 3.11
C PHE A 9 16.57 -2.63 1.63
N LEU A 10 17.27 -1.98 0.69
CA LEU A 10 17.04 -2.17 -0.74
C LEU A 10 17.67 -3.48 -1.26
N ASP A 11 18.87 -3.83 -0.77
CA ASP A 11 19.67 -4.95 -1.28
C ASP A 11 19.71 -6.13 -0.28
N LEU A 12 18.53 -6.59 0.16
CA LEU A 12 18.44 -7.74 1.06
C LEU A 12 18.65 -9.06 0.32
N GLY A 13 19.73 -9.76 0.66
CA GLY A 13 20.02 -11.08 0.13
C GLY A 13 19.12 -12.20 0.70
N PRO A 14 19.12 -13.39 0.09
CA PRO A 14 18.28 -14.52 0.49
C PRO A 14 18.55 -15.02 1.92
N ASP A 15 19.73 -14.77 2.46
CA ASP A 15 20.14 -15.17 3.83
C ASP A 15 19.60 -14.23 4.92
N THR A 16 18.86 -13.17 4.53
CA THR A 16 18.30 -12.20 5.47
C THR A 16 17.30 -12.88 6.42
N PRO A 17 17.47 -12.76 7.75
CA PRO A 17 16.54 -13.34 8.70
C PRO A 17 15.10 -12.86 8.47
N GLY A 18 14.14 -13.77 8.60
CA GLY A 18 12.72 -13.48 8.40
C GLY A 18 12.19 -12.23 9.12
N PRO A 19 12.60 -11.92 10.37
CA PRO A 19 12.23 -10.68 11.04
C PRO A 19 12.77 -9.42 10.35
N ALA A 20 14.01 -9.46 9.85
CA ALA A 20 14.62 -8.32 9.14
C ALA A 20 13.93 -8.10 7.79
N ARG A 21 13.60 -9.17 7.06
CA ARG A 21 12.82 -9.07 5.80
C ARG A 21 11.44 -8.46 6.03
N LYS A 22 10.73 -8.87 7.08
CA LYS A 22 9.42 -8.28 7.44
C LYS A 22 9.53 -6.81 7.83
N LEU A 23 10.61 -6.42 8.50
CA LEU A 23 10.87 -5.01 8.80
C LEU A 23 11.10 -4.22 7.51
N ALA A 24 11.88 -4.76 6.57
CA ALA A 24 12.10 -4.13 5.29
C ALA A 24 10.81 -3.97 4.49
N GLU A 25 10.02 -5.04 4.34
CA GLU A 25 8.69 -5.01 3.70
C GLU A 25 7.78 -3.95 4.32
N HIS A 26 7.86 -3.79 5.65
CA HIS A 26 7.09 -2.77 6.34
C HIS A 26 7.58 -1.35 6.03
N LEU A 27 8.90 -1.11 6.10
CA LEU A 27 9.49 0.21 5.84
C LEU A 27 9.31 0.63 4.37
N THR A 28 9.50 -0.28 3.43
CA THR A 28 9.27 -0.01 2.00
C THR A 28 7.80 0.25 1.71
N GLY A 29 6.89 -0.49 2.37
CA GLY A 29 5.45 -0.23 2.31
C GLY A 29 5.08 1.16 2.84
N ILE A 30 5.68 1.60 3.95
CA ILE A 30 5.47 2.97 4.49
C ILE A 30 5.94 4.02 3.48
N VAL A 31 7.11 3.83 2.87
CA VAL A 31 7.64 4.75 1.86
C VAL A 31 6.70 4.85 0.67
N ALA A 32 6.25 3.70 0.14
CA ALA A 32 5.30 3.63 -0.97
C ALA A 32 3.98 4.34 -0.60
N ALA A 33 3.40 4.07 0.57
CA ALA A 33 2.14 4.68 0.98
C ALA A 33 2.24 6.19 1.26
N ALA A 34 3.36 6.65 1.82
CA ALA A 34 3.62 8.06 2.03
C ALA A 34 3.77 8.78 0.68
N SER A 35 4.68 8.32 -0.17
CA SER A 35 5.00 8.96 -1.46
C SER A 35 3.87 8.89 -2.49
N ALA A 36 2.97 7.89 -2.40
CA ALA A 36 1.90 7.69 -3.38
C ALA A 36 0.80 8.75 -3.35
N GLY A 37 0.58 9.45 -2.22
CA GLY A 37 -0.49 10.46 -2.16
C GLY A 37 -0.02 11.85 -1.80
N ASP A 38 -1.00 12.70 -1.50
CA ASP A 38 -0.80 14.14 -1.59
C ASP A 38 0.17 14.68 -0.54
N ALA A 39 1.06 15.57 -1.00
CA ALA A 39 2.07 16.18 -0.15
C ALA A 39 1.44 16.95 1.01
N HIS A 40 2.05 16.84 2.20
CA HIS A 40 1.67 17.50 3.45
C HIS A 40 0.31 17.17 4.06
N THR A 41 -0.43 16.23 3.50
CA THR A 41 -1.66 15.74 4.14
C THR A 41 -1.30 14.58 5.06
N LEU A 42 -1.62 14.70 6.35
CA LEU A 42 -1.62 13.56 7.26
C LEU A 42 -2.72 12.61 6.82
N ARG A 43 -2.35 11.36 6.53
CA ARG A 43 -3.30 10.35 6.09
C ARG A 43 -3.06 9.06 6.83
N GLU A 44 -4.15 8.42 7.23
CA GLU A 44 -4.11 7.05 7.71
C GLU A 44 -4.14 6.10 6.52
N THR A 45 -3.16 5.20 6.47
CA THR A 45 -2.95 4.28 5.34
C THR A 45 -3.67 2.96 5.56
N ALA A 46 -3.83 2.16 4.51
CA ALA A 46 -4.26 0.76 4.65
C ALA A 46 -3.21 -0.17 5.29
N LEU A 47 -2.02 0.33 5.67
CA LEU A 47 -0.96 -0.49 6.26
C LEU A 47 -1.26 -0.79 7.73
N PRO A 48 -1.30 -2.09 8.11
CA PRO A 48 -1.50 -2.46 9.50
C PRO A 48 -0.23 -2.19 10.32
N CYS A 49 -0.41 -1.89 11.61
CA CYS A 49 0.70 -1.79 12.53
C CYS A 49 1.41 -3.15 12.71
N PRO A 50 2.76 -3.21 12.64
CA PRO A 50 3.50 -4.47 12.74
C PRO A 50 3.57 -4.99 14.19
N ARG A 51 3.29 -4.13 15.18
CA ARG A 51 3.40 -4.45 16.60
C ARG A 51 2.37 -5.49 17.01
N ARG A 52 2.80 -6.36 17.93
CA ARG A 52 1.95 -7.39 18.55
C ARG A 52 1.99 -7.33 20.08
N PRO A 53 1.47 -6.25 20.71
CA PRO A 53 1.44 -6.15 22.16
C PRO A 53 0.61 -7.29 22.76
N GLY A 54 1.14 -7.98 23.78
CA GLY A 54 0.45 -9.14 24.38
C GLY A 54 0.21 -10.29 23.41
N ASN A 55 1.04 -10.43 22.38
CA ASN A 55 0.92 -11.44 21.32
C ASN A 55 -0.34 -11.32 20.44
N ARG A 56 -1.04 -10.18 20.50
CA ARG A 56 -2.19 -9.84 19.64
C ARG A 56 -1.80 -8.75 18.66
N ARG A 57 -2.30 -8.82 17.42
CA ARG A 57 -2.04 -7.76 16.44
C ARG A 57 -2.62 -6.44 16.95
N CYS A 58 -1.83 -5.38 16.84
CA CYS A 58 -2.34 -4.04 17.05
C CYS A 58 -3.45 -3.75 16.01
N PRO A 59 -4.63 -3.27 16.42
CA PRO A 59 -5.71 -2.94 15.49
C PRO A 59 -5.44 -1.64 14.71
N GLY A 60 -4.46 -0.84 15.14
CA GLY A 60 -4.14 0.43 14.53
C GLY A 60 -3.49 0.31 13.15
N ARG A 61 -3.62 1.40 12.40
CA ARG A 61 -3.00 1.59 11.10
C ARG A 61 -1.89 2.62 11.18
N ILE A 62 -1.04 2.62 10.16
CA ILE A 62 0.05 3.58 10.06
C ILE A 62 -0.46 4.87 9.44
N SER A 63 -0.30 5.97 10.16
CA SER A 63 -0.44 7.33 9.66
C SER A 63 0.91 7.84 9.15
N VAL A 64 0.89 8.49 8.00
CA VAL A 64 2.08 9.05 7.35
C VAL A 64 1.81 10.48 6.89
N VAL A 65 2.87 11.26 6.76
CA VAL A 65 2.86 12.55 6.06
C VAL A 65 3.86 12.46 4.93
N CYS A 66 3.42 12.72 3.70
CA CYS A 66 4.34 12.85 2.57
C CYS A 66 5.08 14.19 2.65
N PRO A 67 6.41 14.21 2.75
CA PRO A 67 7.17 15.46 2.71
C PRO A 67 7.24 16.02 1.27
N GLN A 68 7.21 17.35 1.11
CA GLN A 68 7.38 18.01 -0.20
C GLN A 68 8.79 17.84 -0.77
N SER A 69 9.79 17.67 0.08
CA SER A 69 11.20 17.50 -0.26
C SER A 69 11.67 16.09 0.10
N ASP A 70 12.94 15.77 -0.19
CA ASP A 70 13.60 14.53 0.22
C ASP A 70 13.90 14.50 1.75
N GLN A 71 13.04 15.15 2.54
CA GLN A 71 13.04 15.08 3.99
C GLN A 71 12.63 13.67 4.44
N PRO A 72 13.03 13.26 5.66
CA PRO A 72 12.62 11.98 6.20
C PRO A 72 11.09 11.85 6.31
N ILE A 73 10.55 10.70 5.92
CA ILE A 73 9.14 10.36 6.12
C ILE A 73 8.92 10.02 7.59
N GLY A 74 8.05 10.78 8.26
CA GLY A 74 7.56 10.45 9.60
C GLY A 74 6.35 9.53 9.52
N TRP A 75 6.32 8.50 10.37
CA TRP A 75 5.19 7.59 10.50
C TRP A 75 4.84 7.32 11.96
N ARG A 76 3.55 7.08 12.22
CA ARG A 76 3.04 6.73 13.56
C ARG A 76 1.83 5.83 13.45
N CYS A 77 1.72 4.84 14.33
CA CYS A 77 0.52 4.05 14.52
C CYS A 77 -0.54 4.83 15.28
N GLY A 78 -1.75 4.93 14.73
CA GLY A 78 -2.88 5.64 15.35
C GLY A 78 -3.37 5.02 16.67
N HIS A 79 -3.03 3.76 16.97
CA HIS A 79 -3.52 3.04 18.15
C HIS A 79 -2.48 2.87 19.26
N CYS A 80 -1.33 2.26 18.97
CA CYS A 80 -0.31 1.97 19.99
C CYS A 80 0.76 3.06 20.12
N GLY A 81 0.74 4.08 19.25
CA GLY A 81 1.72 5.17 19.25
C GLY A 81 3.12 4.78 18.77
N ASP A 82 3.33 3.56 18.28
CA ASP A 82 4.60 3.14 17.67
C ASP A 82 4.92 4.04 16.49
N ASP A 83 6.13 4.58 16.44
CA ASP A 83 6.48 5.67 15.54
C ASP A 83 7.92 5.57 15.05
N GLY A 84 8.22 6.29 13.98
CA GLY A 84 9.57 6.40 13.46
C GLY A 84 9.73 7.35 12.29
N THR A 85 10.97 7.43 11.80
CA THR A 85 11.35 8.23 10.64
C THR A 85 12.18 7.39 9.66
N ILE A 86 11.96 7.62 8.36
CA ILE A 86 12.68 6.93 7.27
C ILE A 86 13.38 7.98 6.41
N SER A 87 14.71 7.94 6.32
CA SER A 87 15.53 8.81 5.45
C SER A 87 16.00 8.08 4.18
N ASN A 88 16.56 8.83 3.23
CA ASN A 88 17.16 8.31 1.99
C ASN A 88 16.24 7.41 1.15
N TRP A 89 14.95 7.71 1.18
CA TRP A 89 13.91 6.98 0.46
C TRP A 89 13.65 7.53 -0.94
N ALA A 90 13.92 8.82 -1.15
CA ALA A 90 13.68 9.52 -2.39
C ALA A 90 14.47 8.91 -3.56
N GLY A 91 13.82 8.71 -4.69
CA GLY A 91 14.41 8.09 -5.89
C GLY A 91 14.61 6.58 -5.79
N SER A 92 14.21 5.93 -4.70
CA SER A 92 14.18 4.46 -4.62
C SER A 92 13.04 3.88 -5.47
N ILE A 93 13.07 2.56 -5.71
CA ILE A 93 11.99 1.85 -6.41
C ILE A 93 10.64 1.89 -5.68
N TYR A 94 10.63 2.33 -4.41
CA TYR A 94 9.42 2.48 -3.59
C TYR A 94 8.95 3.94 -3.52
N ASP A 95 9.67 4.87 -4.16
CA ASP A 95 9.24 6.26 -4.29
C ASP A 95 8.17 6.35 -5.38
N LEU A 96 6.92 6.49 -4.94
CA LEU A 96 5.72 6.51 -5.76
C LEU A 96 5.17 7.94 -5.97
N ARG A 97 6.01 8.97 -5.85
CA ARG A 97 5.62 10.35 -6.21
C ARG A 97 5.23 10.42 -7.70
N ARG A 98 4.17 11.17 -8.03
CA ARG A 98 3.79 11.40 -9.44
C ARG A 98 4.94 12.07 -10.17
N GLN A 99 5.48 11.39 -11.19
CA GLN A 99 6.52 11.95 -12.06
C GLN A 99 5.94 12.78 -13.21
N HIS A 100 4.66 12.58 -13.53
CA HIS A 100 3.96 13.27 -14.62
C HIS A 100 2.62 13.86 -14.17
N LEU A 101 2.28 15.02 -14.74
CA LEU A 101 0.95 15.61 -14.65
C LEU A 101 0.01 14.78 -15.54
N THR A 102 -0.58 13.73 -14.99
CA THR A 102 -1.66 13.00 -15.67
C THR A 102 -2.87 13.92 -15.81
N ALA A 103 -3.49 13.93 -16.98
CA ALA A 103 -4.74 14.66 -17.19
C ALA A 103 -5.76 14.27 -16.12
N THR A 104 -6.56 15.22 -15.64
CA THR A 104 -7.58 14.99 -14.62
C THR A 104 -8.66 14.08 -15.19
N GLN A 105 -8.51 12.78 -15.00
CA GLN A 105 -9.54 11.79 -15.29
C GLN A 105 -10.50 11.68 -14.10
N PRO A 106 -11.77 11.32 -14.32
CA PRO A 106 -12.65 10.96 -13.23
C PRO A 106 -12.07 9.74 -12.49
N HIS A 107 -11.98 9.84 -11.18
CA HIS A 107 -11.56 8.73 -10.33
C HIS A 107 -12.81 8.11 -9.69
N ARG A 108 -12.82 6.79 -9.58
CA ARG A 108 -13.76 6.05 -8.73
C ARG A 108 -13.22 6.00 -7.31
N ASP A 109 -14.14 5.95 -6.34
CA ASP A 109 -13.83 5.64 -4.95
C ASP A 109 -14.48 4.29 -4.62
N ILE A 110 -13.65 3.26 -4.41
CA ILE A 110 -14.08 1.89 -4.15
C ILE A 110 -13.74 1.54 -2.71
N ILE A 111 -14.76 1.12 -1.96
CA ILE A 111 -14.57 0.61 -0.60
C ILE A 111 -14.06 -0.83 -0.69
N VAL A 112 -12.88 -1.07 -0.13
CA VAL A 112 -12.26 -2.40 -0.03
C VAL A 112 -12.07 -2.79 1.43
N ASP A 113 -12.01 -4.09 1.72
CA ASP A 113 -11.66 -4.56 3.05
C ASP A 113 -10.13 -4.65 3.25
N ALA A 114 -9.72 -4.88 4.49
CA ALA A 114 -8.31 -4.95 4.85
C ALA A 114 -7.58 -6.15 4.22
N GLU A 115 -8.31 -7.22 3.89
CA GLU A 115 -7.73 -8.39 3.25
C GLU A 115 -7.44 -8.11 1.77
N THR A 116 -8.41 -7.55 1.05
CA THR A 116 -8.29 -7.10 -0.33
C THR A 116 -7.15 -6.11 -0.47
N ALA A 117 -7.10 -5.05 0.34
CA ALA A 117 -5.99 -4.10 0.33
C ALA A 117 -4.62 -4.77 0.60
N ALA A 118 -4.58 -5.85 1.40
CA ALA A 118 -3.36 -6.61 1.62
C ALA A 118 -2.99 -7.49 0.43
N VAL A 119 -3.96 -8.08 -0.26
CA VAL A 119 -3.74 -8.89 -1.47
C VAL A 119 -3.23 -8.01 -2.61
N LEU A 120 -3.86 -6.86 -2.86
CA LEU A 120 -3.45 -5.91 -3.91
C LEU A 120 -1.97 -5.52 -3.78
N ARG A 121 -1.50 -5.26 -2.54
CA ARG A 121 -0.09 -4.92 -2.26
C ARG A 121 0.90 -6.06 -2.52
N THR A 122 0.43 -7.29 -2.76
CA THR A 122 1.27 -8.45 -3.08
C THR A 122 1.31 -8.79 -4.56
N LEU A 123 0.58 -8.05 -5.40
CA LEU A 123 0.57 -8.28 -6.84
C LEU A 123 1.94 -7.92 -7.43
N PRO A 124 2.57 -8.85 -8.16
CA PRO A 124 3.80 -8.54 -8.87
C PRO A 124 3.49 -7.71 -10.13
N PHE A 125 4.47 -6.93 -10.59
CA PHE A 125 4.44 -6.26 -11.89
C PHE A 125 3.27 -5.29 -12.15
N LEU A 126 2.68 -4.71 -11.11
CA LEU A 126 1.79 -3.56 -11.28
C LEU A 126 2.58 -2.40 -11.91
N ASP A 127 1.95 -1.66 -12.82
CA ASP A 127 2.51 -0.41 -13.32
C ASP A 127 2.54 0.68 -12.22
N ASN A 128 3.17 1.82 -12.51
CA ASN A 128 3.37 2.84 -11.50
C ASN A 128 2.03 3.43 -10.99
N ASP A 129 1.02 3.58 -11.85
CA ASP A 129 -0.25 4.18 -11.48
C ASP A 129 -1.10 3.22 -10.62
N CYS A 130 -1.16 1.93 -10.95
CA CYS A 130 -1.78 0.90 -10.12
C CYS A 130 -1.04 0.72 -8.79
N GLN A 131 0.29 0.71 -8.78
CA GLN A 131 1.07 0.68 -7.54
C GLN A 131 0.72 1.87 -6.67
N ARG A 132 0.69 3.08 -7.26
CA ARG A 132 0.30 4.29 -6.56
C ARG A 132 -1.10 4.20 -5.99
N ALA A 133 -2.09 3.77 -6.76
CA ALA A 133 -3.48 3.62 -6.27
C ALA A 133 -3.56 2.65 -5.08
N VAL A 134 -2.91 1.49 -5.18
CA VAL A 134 -2.90 0.45 -4.15
C VAL A 134 -2.21 0.91 -2.86
N PHE A 135 -1.09 1.64 -2.96
CA PHE A 135 -0.40 2.15 -1.78
C PHE A 135 -1.00 3.46 -1.26
N ALA A 136 -1.76 4.19 -2.08
CA ALA A 136 -2.50 5.37 -1.68
C ALA A 136 -3.84 5.06 -0.98
N ILE A 137 -4.25 3.79 -0.89
CA ILE A 137 -5.46 3.39 -0.17
C ILE A 137 -5.45 3.99 1.23
N ARG A 138 -6.44 4.85 1.48
CA ARG A 138 -6.58 5.59 2.72
C ARG A 138 -7.66 4.95 3.59
N ALA A 139 -7.45 4.99 4.90
CA ALA A 139 -8.48 4.68 5.87
C ALA A 139 -9.27 5.95 6.21
N ASP A 140 -10.59 5.86 6.16
CA ASP A 140 -11.53 6.92 6.53
C ASP A 140 -12.74 6.26 7.20
N ASP A 141 -13.10 6.69 8.41
CA ASP A 141 -14.23 6.13 9.18
C ASP A 141 -14.33 4.58 9.16
N ASP A 142 -13.21 3.88 9.42
CA ASP A 142 -13.04 2.42 9.36
C ASP A 142 -13.20 1.75 7.98
N ALA A 143 -13.55 2.50 6.93
CA ALA A 143 -13.54 2.04 5.54
C ALA A 143 -12.18 2.26 4.88
N LEU A 144 -11.82 1.42 3.92
CA LEU A 144 -10.63 1.63 3.08
C LEU A 144 -11.05 2.05 1.69
N HIS A 145 -10.57 3.21 1.29
CA HIS A 145 -10.91 3.86 0.04
C HIS A 145 -9.79 3.66 -0.97
N LEU A 146 -10.06 2.87 -2.00
CA LEU A 146 -9.22 2.70 -3.18
C LEU A 146 -9.70 3.69 -4.24
N VAL A 147 -8.87 4.70 -4.53
CA VAL A 147 -9.20 5.77 -5.48
C VAL A 147 -8.32 5.63 -6.73
N LEU A 148 -8.96 5.45 -7.88
CA LEU A 148 -8.31 5.14 -9.15
C LEU A 148 -9.22 5.47 -10.34
N THR A 149 -8.65 5.65 -11.52
CA THR A 149 -9.41 5.86 -12.77
C THR A 149 -10.05 4.56 -13.27
N ASP A 150 -10.97 4.64 -14.23
CA ASP A 150 -11.53 3.44 -14.88
C ASP A 150 -10.43 2.59 -15.54
N THR A 151 -9.46 3.22 -16.19
CA THR A 151 -8.35 2.52 -16.84
C THR A 151 -7.46 1.82 -15.81
N GLU A 152 -7.08 2.52 -14.74
CA GLU A 152 -6.31 1.91 -13.63
C GLU A 152 -7.07 0.76 -12.96
N LEU A 153 -8.41 0.83 -12.89
CA LEU A 153 -9.24 -0.25 -12.35
C LEU A 153 -9.23 -1.48 -13.26
N ASP A 154 -9.42 -1.29 -14.56
CA ASP A 154 -9.36 -2.37 -15.54
C ASP A 154 -7.98 -3.05 -15.53
N ASP A 155 -6.90 -2.27 -15.53
CA ASP A 155 -5.52 -2.77 -15.47
C ASP A 155 -5.26 -3.57 -14.17
N LEU A 156 -5.79 -3.08 -13.03
CA LEU A 156 -5.67 -3.76 -11.75
C LEU A 156 -6.46 -5.09 -11.71
N ILE A 157 -7.64 -5.12 -12.32
CA ILE A 157 -8.48 -6.32 -12.46
C ILE A 157 -7.78 -7.36 -13.34
N ASP A 158 -7.19 -6.94 -14.45
CA ASP A 158 -6.43 -7.82 -15.36
C ASP A 158 -5.20 -8.40 -14.65
N ALA A 159 -4.47 -7.60 -13.88
CA ALA A 159 -3.35 -8.07 -13.08
C ALA A 159 -3.77 -9.12 -12.04
N LEU A 160 -4.90 -8.90 -11.35
CA LEU A 160 -5.48 -9.87 -10.41
C LEU A 160 -5.86 -11.19 -11.08
N ALA A 161 -6.54 -11.11 -12.23
CA ALA A 161 -6.96 -12.29 -12.98
C ALA A 161 -5.75 -13.08 -13.46
N ALA A 162 -4.74 -12.40 -13.99
CA ALA A 162 -3.49 -13.02 -14.43
C ALA A 162 -2.80 -13.75 -13.26
N GLU A 163 -2.66 -13.08 -12.11
CA GLU A 163 -2.02 -13.68 -10.93
C GLU A 163 -2.81 -14.86 -10.38
N SER A 164 -4.14 -14.76 -10.28
CA SER A 164 -4.99 -15.85 -9.76
C SER A 164 -4.95 -17.10 -10.65
N ASN A 165 -4.96 -16.91 -11.97
CA ASN A 165 -4.94 -18.00 -12.95
C ASN A 165 -3.62 -18.80 -12.92
N HIS A 166 -2.51 -18.14 -12.59
CA HIS A 166 -1.19 -18.78 -12.52
C HIS A 166 -0.79 -19.19 -11.10
N GLU A 167 -1.62 -18.91 -10.08
CA GLU A 167 -1.30 -19.21 -8.70
C GLU A 167 -1.41 -20.72 -8.38
N PRO A 168 -0.30 -21.41 -8.05
CA PRO A 168 -0.32 -22.83 -7.72
C PRO A 168 -0.92 -23.13 -6.33
N GLU A 169 -0.79 -22.21 -5.37
CA GLU A 169 -1.28 -22.39 -4.01
C GLU A 169 -2.76 -22.01 -3.91
N ARG A 170 -3.62 -23.03 -3.79
CA ARG A 170 -5.09 -22.89 -3.67
C ARG A 170 -5.54 -21.87 -2.61
N ARG A 171 -4.79 -21.73 -1.52
CA ARG A 171 -5.13 -20.76 -0.47
C ARG A 171 -4.89 -19.33 -0.93
N ARG A 172 -3.79 -19.06 -1.63
CA ARG A 172 -3.50 -17.73 -2.19
C ARG A 172 -4.44 -17.42 -3.34
N GLN A 173 -4.71 -18.39 -4.21
CA GLN A 173 -5.68 -18.29 -5.30
C GLN A 173 -7.04 -17.79 -4.80
N ARG A 174 -7.62 -18.42 -3.78
CA ARG A 174 -8.92 -17.99 -3.21
C ARG A 174 -8.93 -16.55 -2.72
N ARG A 175 -7.81 -16.07 -2.18
CA ARG A 175 -7.68 -14.68 -1.70
C ARG A 175 -7.60 -13.70 -2.86
N LEU A 176 -6.96 -14.09 -3.96
CA LEU A 176 -6.94 -13.32 -5.21
C LEU A 176 -8.34 -13.29 -5.85
N ASP A 177 -9.03 -14.43 -5.91
CA ASP A 177 -10.40 -14.53 -6.43
C ASP A 177 -11.36 -13.65 -5.62
N SER A 178 -11.26 -13.67 -4.29
CA SER A 178 -12.11 -12.83 -3.43
C SER A 178 -11.85 -11.34 -3.66
N ALA A 179 -10.60 -10.94 -3.89
CA ALA A 179 -10.24 -9.57 -4.22
C ALA A 179 -10.74 -9.17 -5.63
N TYR A 180 -10.65 -10.09 -6.59
CA TYR A 180 -11.18 -9.91 -7.94
C TYR A 180 -12.70 -9.69 -7.93
N ASP A 181 -13.44 -10.56 -7.24
CA ASP A 181 -14.90 -10.46 -7.11
C ASP A 181 -15.31 -9.14 -6.45
N ALA A 182 -14.56 -8.67 -5.44
CA ALA A 182 -14.81 -7.40 -4.78
C ALA A 182 -14.63 -6.19 -5.73
N LEU A 183 -13.60 -6.20 -6.57
CA LEU A 183 -13.38 -5.12 -7.54
C LEU A 183 -14.37 -5.16 -8.70
N ILE A 184 -14.74 -6.34 -9.20
CA ILE A 184 -15.77 -6.49 -10.24
C ILE A 184 -17.14 -6.05 -9.71
N ALA A 185 -17.51 -6.40 -8.48
CA ALA A 185 -18.76 -5.91 -7.91
C ALA A 185 -18.81 -4.36 -7.80
N ALA A 186 -17.65 -3.71 -7.73
CA ALA A 186 -17.53 -2.26 -7.71
C ALA A 186 -17.58 -1.61 -9.12
N THR A 187 -17.28 -2.35 -10.19
CA THR A 187 -17.42 -1.82 -11.56
C THR A 187 -18.90 -1.62 -11.93
N ASP A 188 -19.77 -2.48 -11.39
CA ASP A 188 -21.23 -2.47 -11.60
C ASP A 188 -21.99 -1.40 -10.79
N GLN A 189 -21.32 -0.69 -9.89
CA GLN A 189 -21.96 0.38 -9.10
C GLN A 189 -22.15 1.66 -9.94
N PRO A 190 -23.32 2.33 -9.85
CA PRO A 190 -23.61 3.51 -10.63
C PRO A 190 -22.69 4.68 -10.28
N ARG A 191 -22.25 5.41 -11.30
CA ARG A 191 -21.50 6.67 -11.20
C ARG A 191 -22.43 7.75 -10.62
N TRP A 192 -22.13 8.27 -9.44
CA TRP A 192 -22.83 9.42 -8.85
C TRP A 192 -21.95 10.66 -8.88
#